data_AF-A0AAN9V6E0-F1
#
_entry.id   AF-A0AAN9V6E0-F1
#
_cell.length_a   1.000
_cell.length_b   1.000
_cell.length_c   1.000
_cell.angle_alpha   90.00
_cell.angle_beta   90.00
_cell.angle_gamma   90.00
#
_symmetry.space_group_name_H-M   'P 1'
#
loop_
_entity.id
_entity.type
_entity.pdbx_description
1 polymer ?
#
loop_
_entity_poly.entity_id
_entity_poly.type
_entity_poly.pdbx_seq_one_letter_code
_entity_poly.pdbx_strand_id
1 'polypeptide(L)' 'MNSIWCCAWGKYKDVDGTDDAGCGLSSSSKGSIDFLITGSVDEPVKVWMYKDREIKLMHKFDHSLGVSSVAINTKGTRCV' A
#
# COMPACT_ATOMS: atom_id res chain seq x y z
N MET A 1 -12.92 18.07 8.18
CA MET A 1 -13.76 16.96 7.67
C MET A 1 -12.79 15.91 7.14
N ASN A 2 -12.79 14.69 7.65
CA ASN A 2 -11.83 13.65 7.25
C ASN A 2 -12.45 12.77 6.17
N SER A 3 -12.63 13.32 4.97
CA SER A 3 -13.24 12.60 3.85
C SER A 3 -12.15 11.90 3.02
N ILE A 4 -12.42 10.66 2.62
CA ILE A 4 -11.64 9.96 1.60
C ILE A 4 -12.22 10.33 0.24
N TRP A 5 -11.41 10.95 -0.61
CA TRP A 5 -11.84 11.41 -1.95
C TRP A 5 -11.53 10.38 -3.02
N CYS A 6 -10.45 9.63 -2.85
CA CYS A 6 -10.04 8.59 -3.78
C CYS A 6 -9.42 7.42 -3.02
N CYS A 7 -9.63 6.22 -3.55
CA CYS A 7 -8.98 5.02 -3.06
C CYS A 7 -8.58 4.11 -4.22
N ALA A 8 -7.49 3.38 -4.03
CA ALA A 8 -7.02 2.37 -4.96
C ALA A 8 -6.60 1.11 -4.21
N TRP A 9 -6.94 -0.05 -4.75
CA TRP A 9 -6.60 -1.35 -4.20
C TRP A 9 -5.67 -2.10 -5.14
N GLY A 10 -4.66 -2.77 -4.60
CA GLY A 10 -3.76 -3.59 -5.37
C GLY A 10 -3.28 -4.82 -4.61
N LYS A 11 -2.71 -5.77 -5.35
CA LYS A 11 -2.09 -6.99 -4.82
C LYS A 11 -0.62 -7.00 -5.16
N TYR A 12 0.21 -7.13 -4.15
CA TYR A 12 1.65 -7.29 -4.28
C TYR A 12 1.96 -8.77 -4.12
N LYS A 13 2.54 -9.37 -5.16
CA LYS A 13 3.08 -10.73 -5.06
C LYS A 13 4.57 -10.59 -4.79
N ASP A 14 5.00 -11.03 -3.61
CA ASP A 14 6.42 -11.26 -3.37
C ASP A 14 6.87 -12.37 -4.31
N VAL A 15 7.71 -12.01 -5.29
CA VAL A 15 8.32 -12.97 -6.21
C VAL A 15 9.55 -13.52 -5.48
N ASP A 16 9.30 -14.57 -4.72
CA ASP A 16 10.31 -15.36 -4.00
C ASP A 16 11.44 -15.78 -4.95
N GLY A 17 12.69 -15.40 -4.65
CA GLY A 17 13.85 -15.89 -5.40
C GLY A 17 15.15 -15.08 -5.35
N THR A 18 15.59 -14.57 -4.19
CA THR A 18 17.02 -14.44 -3.86
C THR A 18 17.19 -14.42 -2.35
N ASP A 19 17.81 -15.48 -1.83
CA ASP A 19 18.13 -15.69 -0.42
C ASP A 19 19.29 -14.78 0.01
N ASP A 20 19.03 -13.51 0.34
CA ASP A 20 20.04 -12.66 0.97
C ASP A 20 19.41 -11.82 2.10
N ALA A 21 19.50 -12.41 3.29
CA ALA A 21 19.56 -11.83 4.63
C ALA A 21 18.93 -10.45 4.90
N GLY A 22 17.94 -10.42 5.81
CA GLY A 22 17.85 -9.27 6.72
C GLY A 22 16.49 -8.78 7.22
N CYS A 23 15.39 -9.51 7.13
CA CYS A 23 14.21 -9.22 7.95
C CYS A 23 13.36 -10.48 8.17
N GLY A 24 13.16 -10.86 9.44
CA GLY A 24 12.50 -12.10 9.86
C GLY A 24 10.99 -12.12 9.64
N LEU A 25 10.54 -12.02 8.39
CA LEU A 25 9.17 -12.29 7.96
C LEU A 25 9.12 -13.54 7.06
N SER A 26 9.64 -14.66 7.54
CA SER A 26 9.28 -16.00 7.04
C SER A 26 8.55 -16.70 8.19
N SER A 27 7.41 -17.36 8.04
CA SER A 27 6.83 -18.07 6.93
C SER A 27 5.34 -18.26 7.24
N SER A 28 4.44 -17.95 6.30
CA SER A 28 3.10 -18.55 6.17
C SER A 28 2.38 -17.97 4.94
N SER A 29 2.20 -18.82 3.93
CA SER A 29 1.62 -18.57 2.60
C SER A 29 2.51 -17.85 1.59
N LYS A 30 2.68 -18.45 0.40
CA LYS A 30 2.99 -17.76 -0.86
C LYS A 30 1.84 -16.79 -1.18
N GLY A 31 1.67 -15.78 -0.34
CA GLY A 31 0.47 -14.99 -0.20
C GLY A 31 0.66 -13.66 -0.91
N SER A 32 -0.23 -13.36 -1.86
CA SER A 32 -0.37 -11.98 -2.33
C SER A 32 -0.72 -11.10 -1.15
N ILE A 33 0.11 -10.10 -0.87
CA ILE A 33 -0.17 -9.06 0.11
C ILE A 33 -1.13 -8.08 -0.54
N ASP A 34 -2.27 -7.85 0.10
CA ASP A 34 -3.21 -6.84 -0.32
C ASP A 34 -2.76 -5.48 0.22
N PHE A 35 -2.86 -4.43 -0.60
CA PHE A 35 -2.57 -3.08 -0.17
C PHE A 35 -3.64 -2.10 -0.66
N LEU A 36 -3.90 -1.11 0.18
CA LEU A 36 -4.88 -0.06 -0.05
C LEU A 36 -4.21 1.30 0.03
N ILE A 37 -4.52 2.16 -0.92
CA ILE A 37 -4.08 3.55 -0.93
C ILE A 37 -5.31 4.43 -0.78
N THR A 38 -5.24 5.38 0.14
CA THR A 38 -6.32 6.35 0.38
C THR A 38 -5.78 7.75 0.23
N GLY A 39 -6.43 8.56 -0.60
CA GLY A 39 -6.11 9.97 -0.81
C GLY A 39 -7.24 10.89 -0.34
N SER A 40 -6.84 12.09 0.09
CA SER A 40 -7.74 13.15 0.53
C SER A 40 -7.21 14.50 0.05
N VAL A 41 -8.10 15.49 0.02
CA VAL A 41 -7.75 16.88 -0.31
C VAL A 41 -6.92 17.51 0.82
N ASP A 42 -7.21 17.17 2.07
CA ASP A 42 -6.63 17.82 3.24
C ASP A 42 -5.62 16.92 4.01
N GLU A 43 -5.65 15.60 3.76
CA GLU A 43 -4.80 14.65 4.47
C GLU A 43 -3.77 14.00 3.54
N PRO A 44 -2.56 13.67 4.04
CA PRO A 44 -1.55 12.96 3.28
C PRO A 44 -2.07 11.62 2.77
N VAL A 45 -1.56 11.18 1.61
CA VAL A 45 -1.91 9.87 1.06
C VAL A 45 -1.37 8.79 1.99
N LYS A 46 -2.23 7.87 2.41
CA LYS A 46 -1.89 6.78 3.32
C LYS A 46 -1.88 5.46 2.55
N VAL A 47 -0.83 4.67 2.77
CA VAL A 47 -0.70 3.32 2.22
C VAL A 47 -0.80 2.31 3.34
N TRP A 48 -1.76 1.43 3.18
CA TRP A 48 -2.15 0.43 4.14
C TRP A 48 -1.84 -0.95 3.57
N MET A 49 -1.28 -1.82 4.38
CA MET A 49 -1.11 -3.23 4.08
C MET A 49 -2.21 -4.02 4.79
N TYR A 50 -2.90 -4.87 4.05
CA TYR A 50 -3.89 -5.80 4.57
C TYR A 50 -3.33 -7.21 4.54
N LYS A 51 -3.14 -7.80 5.73
CA LYS A 51 -2.66 -9.17 5.90
C LYS A 51 -3.28 -9.76 7.15
N ASP A 52 -3.68 -11.04 7.09
CA ASP A 52 -4.20 -11.79 8.24
C ASP A 52 -5.38 -11.10 8.96
N ARG A 53 -6.25 -10.44 8.18
CA ARG A 53 -7.39 -9.63 8.65
C ARG A 53 -6.99 -8.36 9.44
N GLU A 54 -5.73 -8.01 9.47
CA GLU A 54 -5.23 -6.76 10.04
C GLU A 54 -4.87 -5.74 8.95
N ILE A 55 -5.19 -4.47 9.19
CA ILE A 55 -4.76 -3.35 8.37
C ILE A 55 -3.63 -2.61 9.11
N LYS A 56 -2.47 -2.50 8.49
CA LYS A 56 -1.33 -1.76 9.06
C LYS A 56 -0.95 -0.60 8.15
N LEU A 57 -0.78 0.57 8.73
CA LEU A 57 -0.26 1.73 8.00
C LEU A 57 1.23 1.53 7.73
N MET A 58 1.60 1.45 6.45
CA MET A 58 2.99 1.27 6.03
C MET A 58 3.67 2.61 5.76
N HIS A 59 3.03 3.43 4.94
CA HIS A 59 3.63 4.68 4.46
C HIS A 59 2.61 5.82 4.43
N LYS A 60 3.13 7.03 4.56
CA LYS A 60 2.41 8.28 4.32
C LYS A 60 3.19 9.06 3.27
N PHE A 61 2.51 9.47 2.21
CA PHE A 61 3.07 10.35 1.20
C PHE A 61 2.51 11.75 1.43
N ASP A 62 3.42 12.71 1.53
CA ASP A 62 3.07 14.10 1.65
C ASP A 62 2.77 14.69 0.28
N HIS A 63 1.83 15.62 0.23
CA HIS A 63 1.45 16.32 -1.00
C HIS A 63 1.13 17.78 -0.66
N SER A 64 1.49 18.68 -1.57
CA SER A 64 1.29 20.12 -1.37
C SER A 64 -0.06 20.63 -1.91
N LEU A 65 -0.78 19.78 -2.65
CA LEU A 65 -2.06 20.10 -3.29
C LEU A 65 -2.99 18.91 -3.10
N GLY A 66 -4.27 19.18 -2.86
CA GLY A 66 -5.24 18.14 -2.54
C GLY A 66 -5.35 17.03 -3.59
N VAL A 67 -5.39 15.79 -3.11
CA VAL A 67 -5.35 14.59 -3.96
C VAL A 67 -6.75 14.27 -4.47
N SER A 68 -6.93 14.39 -5.78
CA SER A 68 -8.21 14.12 -6.46
C SER A 68 -8.33 12.68 -6.97
N SER A 69 -7.20 12.00 -7.23
CA SER A 69 -7.16 10.63 -7.71
C SER A 69 -5.87 9.94 -7.29
N VAL A 70 -5.93 8.62 -7.14
CA VAL A 70 -4.77 7.76 -6.93
C VAL A 70 -4.84 6.56 -7.87
N ALA A 71 -3.72 6.17 -8.47
CA ALA A 71 -3.61 4.99 -9.32
C ALA A 71 -2.43 4.12 -8.90
N ILE A 72 -2.59 2.81 -9.03
CA ILE A 72 -1.59 1.81 -8.66
C ILE A 72 -1.09 1.13 -9.93
N ASN A 73 0.22 0.94 -10.06
CA ASN A 73 0.76 0.16 -11.17
C ASN A 73 0.44 -1.34 -11.02
N THR A 74 0.43 -2.08 -12.13
CA THR A 74 0.10 -3.53 -12.13
C THR A 74 1.02 -4.39 -11.27
N LYS A 75 2.22 -3.90 -10.95
CA LYS A 75 3.20 -4.57 -10.07
C LYS A 75 3.06 -4.20 -8.58
N GLY A 76 2.26 -3.20 -8.23
CA GLY A 76 2.13 -2.67 -6.87
C GLY A 76 3.37 -1.98 -6.30
N THR A 77 4.32 -1.60 -7.14
CA THR A 77 5.58 -0.93 -6.72
C THR A 77 5.54 0.58 -6.86
N ARG A 78 4.55 1.14 -7.57
CA ARG A 78 4.41 2.58 -7.79
C ARG A 78 2.95 2.98 -7.70
N CYS A 79 2.71 4.14 -7.11
CA CYS A 79 1.43 4.83 -7.14
C CYS A 79 1.62 6.28 -7.60
N VAL A 80 0.60 6.82 -8.27
CA VAL A 80 0.51 8.22 -8.69
C VAL A 80 -0.80 8.83 -8.25
#